data_AF-X1QJL9-F1
#
_entry.id   AF-X1QJL9-F1
#
_cell.length_a   1.000
_cell.length_b   1.000
_cell.length_c   1.000
_cell.angle_alpha   90.00
_cell.angle_beta   90.00
_cell.angle_gamma   90.00
#
_symmetry.space_group_name_H-M   'P 1'
#
loop_
_entity.id
_entity.type
_entity.pdbx_description
1 polymer ?
#
loop_
_entity_poly.entity_id
_entity_poly.type
_entity_poly.pdbx_seq_one_letter_code
_entity_poly.pdbx_strand_id
1 'polypeptide(L)'
;MENKINVIPLNNIDKSILEFLQNRLRNIFKKETCILDKINVPGNSFDQSRNQHNANKILNYLIENLPSKNIQDISLAILDLDIFVPSLNFVFGLAVNFPRICLISTARLDPLFYTNFNYSLKSKSLTPGLIKKAIIFV
;
A
#
# COMPACT_ATOMS: atom_id res chain seq x y z
N MET A 1 8.09 0.01 23.52
CA MET A 1 7.71 1.39 23.14
C MET A 1 7.54 1.39 21.63
N GLU A 2 6.45 1.93 21.10
CA GLU A 2 6.27 2.07 19.65
C GLU A 2 7.17 3.18 19.13
N ASN A 3 8.32 2.84 18.55
CA ASN A 3 9.41 3.80 18.46
C ASN A 3 9.37 4.67 17.19
N LYS A 4 8.85 4.18 16.07
CA LYS A 4 8.84 4.95 14.81
C LYS A 4 7.91 4.40 13.73
N ILE A 5 7.76 5.18 12.66
CA ILE A 5 7.09 4.79 11.43
C ILE A 5 8.16 4.54 10.36
N ASN A 6 8.18 3.34 9.80
CA ASN A 6 9.08 2.96 8.71
C ASN A 6 8.30 3.02 7.40
N VAL A 7 8.77 3.80 6.42
CA VAL A 7 8.22 3.83 5.06
C VAL A 7 9.06 2.89 4.20
N ILE A 8 8.42 1.89 3.60
CA ILE A 8 9.06 0.86 2.79
C ILE A 8 8.61 1.06 1.34
N PRO A 9 9.48 1.55 0.44
CA PRO A 9 9.16 1.57 -0.98
C PRO A 9 9.15 0.14 -1.52
N LEU A 10 8.07 -0.24 -2.19
CA LEU A 10 8.02 -1.48 -2.97
C LEU A 10 8.31 -1.14 -4.44
N ASN A 11 9.31 -1.82 -5.01
CA ASN A 11 9.93 -1.46 -6.30
C ASN A 11 10.51 -0.03 -6.28
N ASN A 12 10.32 0.72 -7.36
CA ASN A 12 10.84 2.07 -7.51
C ASN A 12 9.70 3.07 -7.29
N ILE A 13 9.75 3.80 -6.18
CA ILE A 13 8.85 4.92 -5.89
C ILE A 13 9.64 6.21 -5.99
N ASP A 14 9.04 7.23 -6.61
CA ASP A 14 9.67 8.53 -6.75
C ASP A 14 10.13 9.07 -5.39
N LYS A 15 11.38 9.53 -5.33
CA LYS A 15 12.00 10.03 -4.11
C LYS A 15 11.21 11.19 -3.50
N SER A 16 10.64 12.07 -4.33
CA SER A 16 9.83 13.20 -3.88
C SER A 16 8.58 12.74 -3.11
N ILE A 17 7.95 11.64 -3.51
CA ILE A 17 6.81 11.03 -2.82
C ILE A 17 7.26 10.49 -1.46
N LEU A 18 8.40 9.81 -1.41
CA LEU A 18 8.95 9.24 -0.17
C LEU A 18 9.32 10.34 0.84
N GLU A 19 9.99 11.40 0.38
CA GLU A 19 10.35 12.57 1.20
C GLU A 19 9.10 13.31 1.69
N PHE A 20 8.10 13.47 0.81
CA PHE A 20 6.80 14.05 1.19
C PHE A 20 6.13 13.22 2.29
N LEU A 21 6.01 11.90 2.11
CA LEU A 21 5.39 11.01 3.10
C LEU A 21 6.14 11.04 4.43
N GLN A 22 7.47 10.97 4.40
CA GLN A 22 8.29 11.03 5.62
C GLN A 22 7.99 12.30 6.41
N ASN A 23 7.99 13.46 5.76
CA ASN A 23 7.72 14.74 6.40
C ASN A 23 6.28 14.84 6.93
N ARG A 24 5.29 14.41 6.15
CA ARG A 24 3.88 14.47 6.54
C ARG A 24 3.56 13.53 7.70
N LEU A 25 4.04 12.29 7.66
CA LEU A 25 3.81 11.29 8.72
C LEU A 25 4.46 11.74 10.04
N ARG A 26 5.70 12.24 9.98
CA ARG A 26 6.39 12.83 11.15
C ARG A 26 5.59 13.97 11.75
N ASN A 27 5.07 14.88 10.91
CA ASN A 27 4.34 16.06 11.36
C ASN A 27 2.96 15.74 11.95
N ILE A 28 2.23 14.79 11.37
CA ILE A 28 0.88 14.40 11.80
C ILE A 28 0.93 13.53 13.05
N PHE A 29 1.76 12.49 13.05
CA PHE A 29 1.80 11.50 14.14
C PHE A 29 2.80 11.84 15.24
N LYS A 30 3.63 12.86 15.05
CA LYS A 30 4.70 13.26 16.00
C LYS A 30 5.62 12.09 16.37
N LYS A 31 5.87 11.18 15.42
CA LYS A 31 6.78 10.04 15.56
C LYS A 31 7.95 10.18 14.60
N GLU A 32 9.10 9.65 15.00
CA GLU A 32 10.22 9.48 14.08
C GLU A 32 9.73 8.69 12.85
N THR A 33 10.13 9.14 11.67
CA THR A 33 9.77 8.49 10.41
C THR A 33 11.03 8.28 9.58
N CYS A 34 11.31 7.02 9.25
CA CYS A 34 12.47 6.59 8.49
C CYS A 34 12.02 6.00 7.16
N ILE A 35 12.77 6.28 6.09
CA ILE A 35 12.61 5.56 4.82
C ILE A 35 13.56 4.37 4.87
N LEU A 36 13.06 3.17 4.61
CA LEU A 36 13.85 1.94 4.55
C LEU A 36 14.28 1.63 3.11
N ASP A 37 15.15 0.64 2.97
CA ASP A 37 15.54 0.12 1.66
C ASP A 37 14.34 -0.44 0.90
N LYS A 38 14.41 -0.34 -0.43
CA LYS A 38 13.35 -0.86 -1.29
C LYS A 38 13.27 -2.38 -1.24
N ILE A 39 12.04 -2.88 -1.34
CA ILE A 39 11.75 -4.31 -1.44
C ILE A 39 11.07 -4.56 -2.79
N ASN A 40 11.49 -5.61 -3.50
CA ASN A 40 10.82 -5.97 -4.75
C ASN A 40 9.48 -6.66 -4.45
N VAL A 41 8.44 -6.29 -5.21
CA VAL A 41 7.13 -6.95 -5.12
C VAL A 41 7.28 -8.41 -5.56
N PRO A 42 6.74 -9.39 -4.81
CA PRO A 42 6.89 -10.79 -5.17
C PRO A 42 6.12 -11.10 -6.46
N GLY A 43 6.78 -11.72 -7.44
CA GLY A 43 6.19 -11.97 -8.77
C GLY A 43 4.93 -12.84 -8.73
N ASN A 44 4.83 -13.77 -7.77
CA ASN A 44 3.65 -14.62 -7.58
C ASN A 44 2.41 -13.88 -7.03
N SER A 45 2.54 -12.58 -6.70
CA SER A 45 1.41 -11.72 -6.33
C SER A 45 0.60 -11.24 -7.52
N PHE A 46 1.18 -11.24 -8.73
CA PHE A 46 0.50 -10.78 -9.93
C PHE A 46 -0.56 -11.77 -10.40
N ASP A 47 -1.74 -11.25 -10.73
CA ASP A 47 -2.84 -11.97 -11.36
C ASP A 47 -3.02 -11.43 -12.78
N GLN A 48 -2.66 -12.25 -13.77
CA GLN A 48 -2.70 -11.88 -15.18
C GLN A 48 -4.13 -11.61 -15.67
N SER A 49 -5.13 -12.32 -15.14
CA SER A 49 -6.53 -12.15 -15.56
C SER A 49 -7.09 -10.78 -15.17
N ARG A 50 -6.59 -10.25 -14.05
CA ARG A 50 -6.97 -8.94 -13.51
C ARG A 50 -6.03 -7.82 -13.94
N ASN A 51 -4.80 -8.16 -14.32
CA ASN A 51 -3.70 -7.21 -14.45
C ASN A 51 -3.48 -6.41 -13.16
N GLN A 52 -3.56 -7.09 -12.01
CA GLN A 52 -3.49 -6.51 -10.66
C GLN A 52 -2.66 -7.42 -9.74
N HIS A 53 -2.18 -6.88 -8.63
CA HIS A 53 -1.48 -7.65 -7.60
C HIS A 53 -2.40 -7.99 -6.41
N ASN A 54 -2.28 -9.22 -5.91
CA ASN A 54 -3.00 -9.65 -4.72
C ASN A 54 -2.33 -9.06 -3.46
N ALA A 55 -3.04 -8.17 -2.78
CA ALA A 55 -2.56 -7.47 -1.59
C ALA A 55 -2.22 -8.42 -0.44
N ASN A 56 -2.98 -9.51 -0.26
CA ASN A 56 -2.69 -10.51 0.78
C ASN A 56 -1.34 -11.19 0.55
N LYS A 57 -1.04 -11.55 -0.71
CA LYS A 57 0.25 -12.17 -1.07
C LYS A 57 1.43 -11.23 -0.80
N ILE A 58 1.28 -9.94 -1.13
CA ILE A 58 2.30 -8.93 -0.84
C ILE A 58 2.47 -8.75 0.67
N LEU A 59 1.36 -8.62 1.42
CA LEU A 59 1.42 -8.41 2.87
C LEU A 59 2.06 -9.60 3.58
N ASN A 60 1.70 -10.84 3.22
CA ASN A 60 2.32 -12.05 3.78
C ASN A 60 3.83 -12.11 3.49
N TYR A 61 4.23 -11.77 2.27
CA TYR A 61 5.65 -11.67 1.92
C TYR A 61 6.39 -10.64 2.80
N LEU A 62 5.79 -9.48 3.08
CA LEU A 62 6.38 -8.49 3.98
C LEU A 62 6.47 -9.00 5.42
N ILE A 63 5.45 -9.71 5.92
CA ILE A 63 5.46 -10.31 7.26
C ILE A 63 6.63 -11.29 7.41
N GLU A 64 6.87 -12.12 6.39
CA GLU A 64 7.92 -13.14 6.40
C GLU A 64 9.33 -12.57 6.24
N ASN A 65 9.48 -11.44 5.54
CA ASN A 65 10.80 -10.90 5.17
C ASN A 65 11.22 -9.66 5.96
N LEU A 66 10.34 -9.07 6.78
CA LEU A 66 10.73 -7.94 7.61
C LEU A 66 11.59 -8.36 8.80
N PRO A 67 12.68 -7.63 9.11
CA PRO A 67 13.53 -7.95 10.24
C PRO A 67 12.74 -7.95 11.56
N SER A 68 12.93 -8.97 12.39
CA SER A 68 12.23 -9.09 13.70
C SER A 68 12.49 -7.91 14.63
N LYS A 69 13.61 -7.18 14.46
CA LYS A 69 13.89 -5.93 15.19
C LYS A 69 12.85 -4.81 14.93
N ASN A 70 12.12 -4.88 13.82
CA ASN A 70 11.11 -3.89 13.44
C ASN A 70 9.70 -4.28 13.90
N ILE A 71 9.53 -5.39 14.62
CA ILE A 71 8.20 -5.92 14.97
C ILE A 71 7.38 -4.99 15.87
N GLN A 72 8.06 -4.11 16.62
CA GLN A 72 7.43 -3.09 17.47
C GLN A 72 7.17 -1.77 16.73
N ASP A 73 7.71 -1.56 15.55
CA ASP A 73 7.51 -0.34 14.76
C ASP A 73 6.23 -0.45 13.91
N ILE A 74 5.78 0.67 13.35
CA ILE A 74 4.73 0.69 12.33
C ILE A 74 5.42 0.70 10.96
N SER A 75 5.09 -0.26 10.10
CA SER A 75 5.65 -0.33 8.74
C SER A 75 4.59 0.05 7.70
N LEU A 76 4.82 1.13 6.96
CA LEU A 76 4.02 1.57 5.83
C LEU A 76 4.72 1.21 4.53
N ALA A 77 4.30 0.12 3.91
CA ALA A 77 4.72 -0.25 2.57
C ALA A 77 3.92 0.51 1.51
N ILE A 78 4.60 1.12 0.55
CA ILE A 78 4.00 1.89 -0.54
C ILE A 78 4.40 1.31 -1.91
N LEU A 79 3.43 1.19 -2.81
CA LEU A 79 3.66 0.80 -4.20
C LEU A 79 2.82 1.60 -5.19
N ASP A 80 3.17 1.56 -6.46
CA ASP A 80 2.49 2.23 -7.58
C ASP A 80 1.73 1.26 -8.51
N LEU A 81 1.55 0.00 -8.08
CA LEU A 81 0.81 -1.02 -8.83
C LEU A 81 -0.60 -1.17 -8.28
N ASP A 82 -1.55 -1.51 -9.14
CA ASP A 82 -2.95 -1.73 -8.75
C ASP A 82 -3.10 -3.03 -7.95
N ILE A 83 -3.83 -2.97 -6.83
CA ILE A 83 -3.95 -4.07 -5.88
C ILE A 83 -5.40 -4.45 -5.60
N PHE A 84 -5.62 -5.74 -5.30
CA PHE A 84 -6.92 -6.28 -4.93
C PHE A 84 -6.83 -7.28 -3.78
N VAL A 85 -7.97 -7.54 -3.15
CA VAL A 85 -8.21 -8.73 -2.32
C VAL A 85 -9.30 -9.57 -2.99
N PRO A 86 -9.33 -10.90 -2.85
CA PRO A 86 -10.26 -11.75 -3.61
C PRO A 86 -11.75 -11.36 -3.53
N SER A 87 -12.18 -10.76 -2.42
CA SER A 87 -13.56 -10.33 -2.19
C SER A 87 -13.94 -9.00 -2.84
N LEU A 88 -13.00 -8.27 -3.45
CA LEU A 88 -13.21 -6.93 -4.03
C LEU A 88 -12.54 -6.76 -5.40
N ASN A 89 -12.97 -5.74 -6.13
CA ASN A 89 -12.39 -5.38 -7.43
C ASN A 89 -11.00 -4.75 -7.29
N PHE A 90 -10.81 -3.93 -6.26
CA PHE A 90 -9.54 -3.31 -5.91
C PHE A 90 -9.60 -2.81 -4.47
N VAL A 91 -8.45 -2.47 -3.91
CA VAL A 91 -8.31 -1.74 -2.63
C VAL A 91 -7.22 -0.68 -2.78
N PHE A 92 -7.26 0.39 -1.98
CA PHE A 92 -6.13 1.32 -1.91
C PHE A 92 -5.09 0.86 -0.89
N GLY A 93 -5.45 -0.03 0.02
CA GLY A 93 -4.51 -0.59 0.97
C GLY A 93 -5.06 -1.74 1.80
N LEU A 94 -4.14 -2.38 2.52
CA LEU A 94 -4.38 -3.52 3.39
C LEU A 94 -3.50 -3.39 4.63
N ALA A 95 -4.05 -3.52 5.83
CA ALA A 95 -3.30 -3.41 7.07
C ALA A 95 -3.55 -4.62 7.98
N VAL A 96 -2.53 -4.98 8.75
CA VAL A 96 -2.59 -6.02 9.80
C VAL A 96 -2.01 -5.47 11.09
N ASN A 97 -2.62 -5.83 12.21
CA ASN A 97 -2.25 -5.30 13.52
C ASN A 97 -1.02 -5.98 14.14
N PHE A 98 -0.69 -7.21 13.72
CA PHE A 98 0.49 -7.92 14.21
C PHE A 98 1.08 -8.86 13.14
N PRO A 99 2.34 -8.65 12.71
CA PRO A 99 3.15 -7.44 12.93
C PRO A 99 2.46 -6.18 12.37
N ARG A 100 2.78 -4.99 12.87
CA ARG A 100 2.11 -3.74 12.45
C ARG A 100 2.57 -3.30 11.06
N ILE A 101 1.88 -3.77 10.04
CA ILE A 101 2.20 -3.47 8.64
C ILE A 101 0.94 -2.95 7.93
N CYS A 102 1.11 -1.88 7.17
CA CYS A 102 0.11 -1.34 6.25
C CYS A 102 0.72 -1.28 4.85
N LEU A 103 0.02 -1.82 3.87
CA LEU A 103 0.30 -1.73 2.45
C LEU A 103 -0.61 -0.68 1.82
N ILE A 104 -0.06 0.26 1.06
CA ILE A 104 -0.83 1.25 0.29
C ILE A 104 -0.42 1.26 -1.18
N SER A 105 -1.39 1.37 -2.08
CA SER A 105 -1.20 1.55 -3.52
C SER A 105 -1.59 2.96 -3.93
N THR A 106 -0.72 3.61 -4.72
CA THR A 106 -1.00 4.91 -5.33
C THR A 106 -1.57 4.81 -6.74
N ALA A 107 -1.64 3.60 -7.33
CA ALA A 107 -2.04 3.41 -8.73
C ALA A 107 -3.38 4.07 -9.08
N ARG A 108 -4.36 3.97 -8.18
CA ARG A 108 -5.70 4.54 -8.35
C ARG A 108 -5.88 5.91 -7.70
N LEU A 109 -4.83 6.46 -7.07
CA LEU A 109 -4.84 7.83 -6.57
C LEU A 109 -4.49 8.84 -7.67
N ASP A 110 -3.81 8.38 -8.73
CA ASP A 110 -3.56 9.19 -9.92
C ASP A 110 -4.86 9.35 -10.74
N PRO A 111 -5.35 10.58 -10.94
CA PRO A 111 -6.51 10.83 -11.79
C PRO A 111 -6.37 10.27 -13.22
N LEU A 112 -5.15 10.19 -13.76
CA LEU A 112 -4.87 9.68 -15.10
C LEU A 112 -5.12 8.16 -15.23
N PHE A 113 -5.15 7.44 -14.10
CA PHE A 113 -5.51 6.02 -14.10
C PHE A 113 -6.88 5.78 -14.76
N TYR A 114 -7.83 6.69 -14.55
CA TYR A 114 -9.20 6.57 -15.06
C TYR A 114 -9.36 7.04 -16.51
N THR A 115 -8.41 7.78 -17.05
CA THR A 115 -8.44 8.22 -18.46
C THR A 115 -7.78 7.21 -19.39
N ASN A 116 -6.73 6.52 -18.92
CA ASN A 116 -5.94 5.61 -19.75
C ASN A 116 -6.53 4.21 -19.85
N PHE A 117 -7.22 3.76 -18.80
CA PHE A 117 -8.07 2.59 -18.88
C PHE A 117 -9.43 3.05 -19.37
N ASN A 118 -9.92 2.53 -20.51
CA ASN A 118 -11.32 2.62 -20.93
C ASN A 118 -12.23 1.92 -19.90
N TYR A 119 -12.31 2.47 -18.69
CA TYR A 119 -13.21 2.02 -17.65
C TYR A 119 -14.62 2.36 -18.10
N SER A 120 -15.27 1.39 -18.74
CA SER A 120 -16.73 1.36 -18.77
C SER A 120 -17.19 1.29 -17.32
N LEU A 121 -17.59 2.44 -16.75
CA LEU A 121 -18.22 2.59 -15.44
C LEU A 121 -19.61 1.91 -15.41
N LYS A 122 -19.68 0.62 -15.78
CA LYS A 122 -20.90 -0.20 -15.70
C LYS A 122 -21.08 -0.89 -14.35
N SER A 123 -20.15 -0.72 -13.42
CA SER A 123 -20.36 -1.12 -12.02
C SER A 123 -20.19 0.09 -11.12
N LYS A 124 -21.34 0.63 -10.68
CA LYS A 124 -21.54 1.62 -9.59
C LYS A 124 -20.44 2.67 -9.49
N SER A 125 -20.76 3.88 -9.97
CA SER A 125 -20.01 5.13 -9.78
C SER A 125 -19.14 5.11 -8.53
N LEU A 126 -17.90 5.63 -8.62
CA LEU A 126 -17.07 5.99 -7.47
C LEU A 126 -17.85 6.97 -6.59
N THR A 127 -18.75 6.43 -5.78
CA THR A 127 -19.50 7.19 -4.79
C THR A 127 -18.53 7.49 -3.65
N PRO A 128 -18.72 8.60 -2.91
CA PRO A 128 -17.96 8.85 -1.69
C PRO A 128 -17.93 7.65 -0.72
N GLY A 129 -18.91 6.74 -0.80
CA GLY A 129 -18.95 5.47 -0.07
C GLY A 129 -17.92 4.41 -0.51
N LEU A 130 -17.49 4.38 -1.78
CA LEU A 130 -16.41 3.52 -2.25
C LEU A 130 -15.04 4.03 -1.77
N ILE A 131 -14.85 5.36 -1.75
CA ILE A 131 -13.63 6.00 -1.23
C ILE A 131 -13.51 5.78 0.28
N LYS A 132 -14.63 5.67 1.01
CA LYS A 132 -14.65 5.32 2.44
C LYS A 132 -14.26 3.86 2.77
N LYS A 133 -14.10 2.98 1.78
CA LYS A 133 -13.66 1.58 1.96
C LYS A 133 -12.17 1.37 1.64
N ALA A 134 -11.37 2.44 1.65
CA ALA A 134 -10.10 2.46 0.94
C ALA A 134 -8.96 1.60 1.56
N ILE A 135 -8.99 1.29 2.85
CA ILE A 135 -7.99 0.43 3.48
C ILE A 135 -8.72 -0.62 4.29
N ILE A 136 -8.47 -1.90 4.00
CA ILE A 136 -9.03 -3.01 4.77
C ILE A 136 -8.08 -3.32 5.92
N PHE A 137 -8.65 -3.42 7.12
CA PHE A 137 -7.96 -4.01 8.27
C PHE A 137 -8.29 -5.50 8.29
N VAL A 138 -7.24 -6.33 8.24
CA VAL A 138 -7.31 -7.81 8.32
C VAL A 138 -6.97 -8.26 9.72
#